data_AF-A0A956KAU1-F1
#
_entry.id   AF-A0A956KAU1-F1
#
_cell.length_a   1.000
_cell.length_b   1.000
_cell.length_c   1.000
_cell.angle_alpha   90.00
_cell.angle_beta   90.00
_cell.angle_gamma   90.00
#
_symmetry.space_group_name_H-M   'P 1'
#
loop_
_entity.id
_entity.type
_entity.pdbx_description
1 polymer ?
#
loop_
_entity_poly.entity_id
_entity_poly.type
_entity_poly.pdbx_seq_one_letter_code
_entity_poly.pdbx_strand_id
1 'polypeptide(L)'
;AVEREVERRQASGQDAELGAGKAVEDAYFRVKEAHGATRFLGYGALEAEAVVQAILREGQPVSEASAGETVEIICDQTPFYAESGGQVGDTGELTGERLAVTVTDTRKPTELHVHHGVIEVGRVHVGQKVTLTVDKERRDAIRRNHSATHLLHHALREVLGPHVVQKGSLVAPDRLRFDFSHARPMTADQRREVELHVNRAALQNLPSSTRLMSPADARHVGAIGL
;
A
#
# COMPACT_ATOMS: atom_id res chain seq x y z
N ALA A 1 -32.73 31.49 4.44
CA ALA A 1 -33.47 30.23 4.18
C ALA A 1 -32.64 29.28 3.32
N VAL A 2 -32.13 29.75 2.18
CA VAL A 2 -31.28 28.96 1.26
C VAL A 2 -29.94 28.51 1.88
N GLU A 3 -29.21 29.39 2.60
CA GLU A 3 -27.94 29.02 3.25
C GLU A 3 -28.08 27.91 4.30
N ARG A 4 -29.11 27.98 5.14
CA ARG A 4 -29.41 26.91 6.12
C ARG A 4 -29.77 25.57 5.47
N GLU A 5 -30.28 25.59 4.25
CA GLU A 5 -30.59 24.37 3.50
C GLU A 5 -29.35 23.80 2.81
N VAL A 6 -28.42 24.65 2.37
CA VAL A 6 -27.10 24.24 1.87
C VAL A 6 -26.26 23.63 3.00
N GLU A 7 -26.21 24.26 4.18
CA GLU A 7 -25.51 23.75 5.36
C GLU A 7 -26.08 22.41 5.84
N ARG A 8 -27.42 22.25 5.84
CA ARG A 8 -28.06 20.96 6.17
C ARG A 8 -27.72 19.86 5.18
N ARG A 9 -27.69 20.17 3.87
CA ARG A 9 -27.31 19.19 2.84
C ARG A 9 -25.84 18.79 2.94
N GLN A 10 -24.96 19.75 3.24
CA GLN A 10 -23.53 19.49 3.47
C GLN A 10 -23.30 18.63 4.72
N ALA A 11 -23.96 18.96 5.83
CA ALA A 11 -23.89 18.16 7.06
C ALA A 11 -24.45 16.75 6.85
N SER A 12 -25.59 16.60 6.17
CA SER A 12 -26.15 15.28 5.87
C SER A 12 -25.28 14.45 4.93
N GLY A 13 -24.55 15.09 4.00
CA GLY A 13 -23.59 14.42 3.13
C GLY A 13 -22.38 13.92 3.89
N GLN A 14 -21.83 14.74 4.79
CA GLN A 14 -20.73 14.35 5.67
C GLN A 14 -21.11 13.21 6.63
N ASP A 15 -22.30 13.26 7.25
CA ASP A 15 -22.78 12.21 8.15
C ASP A 15 -23.00 10.89 7.39
N ALA A 16 -23.51 10.94 6.15
CA ALA A 16 -23.66 9.76 5.30
C ALA A 16 -22.32 9.16 4.89
N GLU A 17 -21.33 10.00 4.55
CA GLU A 17 -19.97 9.57 4.18
C GLU A 17 -19.22 8.96 5.38
N LEU A 18 -19.33 9.59 6.55
CA LEU A 18 -18.81 9.07 7.82
C LEU A 18 -19.47 7.74 8.21
N GLY A 19 -20.79 7.64 8.04
CA GLY A 19 -21.56 6.42 8.31
C GLY A 19 -21.18 5.27 7.38
N ALA A 20 -21.00 5.55 6.08
CA ALA A 20 -20.55 4.58 5.10
C ALA A 20 -19.13 4.08 5.42
N GLY A 21 -18.19 4.99 5.72
CA GLY A 21 -16.82 4.63 6.10
C GLY A 21 -16.77 3.72 7.33
N LYS A 22 -17.57 4.02 8.36
CA LYS A 22 -17.66 3.19 9.57
C LYS A 22 -18.23 1.79 9.29
N ALA A 23 -19.22 1.69 8.41
CA ALA A 23 -19.80 0.39 8.02
C ALA A 23 -18.79 -0.50 7.29
N VAL A 24 -17.93 0.08 6.43
CA VAL A 24 -16.85 -0.65 5.75
C VAL A 24 -15.81 -1.14 6.75
N GLU A 25 -15.43 -0.29 7.71
CA GLU A 25 -14.48 -0.66 8.76
C GLU A 25 -15.00 -1.81 9.62
N ASP A 26 -16.27 -1.75 10.04
CA ASP A 26 -16.95 -2.82 10.77
C ASP A 26 -16.98 -4.13 9.97
N ALA A 27 -17.14 -4.06 8.64
CA ALA A 27 -17.08 -5.24 7.78
C ALA A 27 -15.70 -5.90 7.80
N TYR A 28 -14.61 -5.11 7.72
CA TYR A 28 -13.25 -5.63 7.82
C TYR A 28 -12.96 -6.28 9.18
N PHE A 29 -13.43 -5.68 10.27
CA PHE A 29 -13.27 -6.28 11.59
C PHE A 29 -13.95 -7.65 11.68
N ARG A 30 -15.18 -7.79 11.17
CA ARG A 30 -15.89 -9.08 11.16
C ARG A 30 -15.18 -10.15 10.34
N VAL A 31 -14.65 -9.79 9.17
CA VAL A 31 -13.86 -10.74 8.35
C VAL A 31 -12.61 -11.17 9.10
N LYS A 32 -11.91 -10.24 9.75
CA LYS A 32 -10.71 -10.54 10.54
C LYS A 32 -11.03 -11.43 11.74
N GLU A 33 -12.13 -11.19 12.46
CA GLU A 33 -12.53 -12.04 13.59
C GLU A 33 -12.87 -13.46 13.14
N ALA A 34 -13.51 -13.62 11.97
CA ALA A 34 -13.90 -14.92 11.45
C ALA A 34 -12.73 -15.73 10.87
N HIS A 35 -11.78 -15.07 10.19
CA HIS A 35 -10.74 -15.75 9.38
C HIS A 35 -9.30 -15.49 9.84
N GLY A 36 -9.09 -14.54 10.75
CA GLY A 36 -7.75 -14.10 11.17
C GLY A 36 -7.10 -13.11 10.19
N ALA A 37 -5.80 -12.87 10.37
CA ALA A 37 -5.01 -11.99 9.52
C ALA A 37 -4.65 -12.68 8.18
N THR A 38 -4.55 -11.89 7.11
CA THR A 38 -4.05 -12.40 5.82
C THR A 38 -2.56 -12.73 5.92
N ARG A 39 -2.16 -13.91 5.46
CA ARG A 39 -0.76 -14.32 5.40
C ARG A 39 -0.05 -13.64 4.22
N PHE A 40 0.93 -12.81 4.50
CA PHE A 40 1.70 -12.12 3.47
C PHE A 40 2.88 -12.96 2.97
N LEU A 41 2.95 -13.17 1.66
CA LEU A 41 3.98 -13.98 0.97
C LEU A 41 4.90 -13.13 0.08
N GLY A 42 4.60 -11.84 -0.09
CA GLY A 42 5.19 -10.95 -1.09
C GLY A 42 6.67 -10.58 -0.90
N TYR A 43 7.31 -11.09 0.16
CA TYR A 43 8.76 -10.99 0.34
C TYR A 43 9.55 -11.96 -0.55
N GLY A 44 8.97 -13.12 -0.88
CA GLY A 44 9.63 -14.17 -1.65
C GLY A 44 8.90 -14.58 -2.93
N ALA A 45 7.64 -14.19 -3.10
CA ALA A 45 6.82 -14.58 -4.23
C ALA A 45 6.09 -13.37 -4.84
N LEU A 46 5.87 -13.41 -6.15
CA LEU A 46 4.99 -12.48 -6.88
C LEU A 46 3.69 -13.16 -7.34
N GLU A 47 3.60 -14.47 -7.15
CA GLU A 47 2.45 -15.28 -7.50
C GLU A 47 2.12 -16.22 -6.33
N ALA A 48 0.84 -16.42 -6.02
CA ALA A 48 0.40 -17.43 -5.07
C ALA A 48 -1.04 -17.87 -5.33
N GLU A 49 -1.32 -19.15 -5.09
CA GLU A 49 -2.69 -19.63 -4.94
C GLU A 49 -3.27 -19.20 -3.59
N ALA A 50 -4.56 -18.88 -3.53
CA ALA A 50 -5.25 -18.51 -2.31
C ALA A 50 -6.74 -18.87 -2.37
N VAL A 51 -7.43 -18.72 -1.25
CA VAL A 51 -8.89 -18.90 -1.13
C VAL A 51 -9.53 -17.57 -0.75
N VAL A 52 -10.53 -17.16 -1.52
CA VAL A 52 -11.34 -15.97 -1.24
C VAL A 52 -12.11 -16.16 0.06
N GLN A 53 -11.86 -15.32 1.07
CA GLN A 53 -12.54 -15.37 2.38
C GLN A 53 -13.72 -14.40 2.44
N ALA A 54 -13.61 -13.25 1.77
CA ALA A 54 -14.67 -12.26 1.71
C ALA A 54 -14.62 -11.44 0.42
N ILE A 55 -15.78 -10.97 0.00
CA ILE A 55 -15.97 -10.03 -1.10
C ILE A 55 -16.83 -8.90 -0.57
N LEU A 56 -16.44 -7.65 -0.78
CA LEU A 56 -17.27 -6.50 -0.52
C LEU A 56 -17.55 -5.79 -1.85
N ARG A 57 -18.77 -5.27 -1.99
CA ARG A 57 -19.18 -4.37 -3.07
C ARG A 57 -19.74 -3.11 -2.42
N GLU A 58 -19.16 -1.96 -2.74
CA GLU A 58 -19.52 -0.67 -2.13
C GLU A 58 -19.47 -0.74 -0.59
N GLY A 59 -18.44 -1.42 -0.05
CA GLY A 59 -18.26 -1.57 1.40
C GLY A 59 -19.22 -2.56 2.09
N GLN A 60 -20.09 -3.24 1.35
CA GLN A 60 -21.01 -4.24 1.90
C GLN A 60 -20.58 -5.67 1.55
N PRO A 61 -20.52 -6.60 2.51
CA PRO A 61 -20.21 -8.00 2.25
C PRO A 61 -21.23 -8.66 1.31
N VAL A 62 -20.73 -9.37 0.30
CA VAL A 62 -21.53 -10.18 -0.63
C VAL A 62 -20.95 -11.58 -0.75
N SER A 63 -21.77 -12.57 -1.07
CA SER A 63 -21.31 -13.94 -1.28
C SER A 63 -20.63 -14.14 -2.63
N GLU A 64 -20.95 -13.29 -3.61
CA GLU A 64 -20.46 -13.35 -4.98
C GLU A 64 -20.56 -11.98 -5.68
N ALA A 65 -19.77 -11.80 -6.73
CA ALA A 65 -19.82 -10.65 -7.63
C ALA A 65 -19.40 -11.06 -9.05
N SER A 66 -19.91 -10.37 -10.07
CA SER A 66 -19.81 -10.73 -11.49
C SER A 66 -19.09 -9.67 -12.32
N ALA A 67 -18.76 -10.01 -13.57
CA ALA A 67 -18.08 -9.12 -14.50
C ALA A 67 -18.74 -7.73 -14.62
N GLY A 68 -17.89 -6.70 -14.70
CA GLY A 68 -18.27 -5.29 -14.70
C GLY A 68 -18.37 -4.66 -13.31
N GLU A 69 -18.38 -5.45 -12.24
CA GLU A 69 -18.46 -4.92 -10.87
C GLU A 69 -17.08 -4.55 -10.31
N THR A 70 -17.02 -3.43 -9.58
CA THR A 70 -15.87 -3.06 -8.74
C THR A 70 -16.06 -3.67 -7.36
N VAL A 71 -15.03 -4.35 -6.87
CA VAL A 71 -15.09 -5.15 -5.64
C VAL A 71 -13.81 -5.02 -4.82
N GLU A 72 -13.94 -5.37 -3.55
CA GLU A 72 -12.86 -5.51 -2.60
C GLU A 72 -12.78 -6.99 -2.21
N ILE A 73 -11.66 -7.65 -2.53
CA ILE A 73 -11.49 -9.10 -2.32
C ILE A 73 -10.45 -9.32 -1.23
N ILE A 74 -10.80 -10.16 -0.25
CA ILE A 74 -9.90 -10.57 0.84
C ILE A 74 -9.66 -12.07 0.70
N CYS A 75 -8.39 -12.47 0.68
CA CYS A 75 -7.97 -13.86 0.64
C CYS A 75 -7.25 -14.26 1.94
N ASP A 76 -7.09 -15.56 2.15
CA ASP A 76 -6.33 -16.13 3.28
C ASP A 76 -4.83 -15.81 3.22
N GLN A 77 -4.28 -15.72 2.00
CA GLN A 77 -2.90 -15.33 1.75
C GLN A 77 -2.75 -14.49 0.48
N THR A 78 -1.68 -13.70 0.38
CA THR A 78 -1.40 -12.88 -0.81
C THR A 78 0.09 -12.57 -1.01
N PRO A 79 0.58 -12.49 -2.26
CA PRO A 79 1.87 -11.90 -2.59
C PRO A 79 1.83 -10.37 -2.72
N PHE A 80 0.63 -9.75 -2.74
CA PHE A 80 0.46 -8.31 -2.95
C PHE A 80 0.84 -7.52 -1.70
N TYR A 81 1.78 -6.61 -1.84
CA TYR A 81 2.15 -5.66 -0.81
C TYR A 81 1.07 -4.59 -0.73
N ALA A 82 0.51 -4.42 0.46
CA ALA A 82 -0.46 -3.37 0.72
C ALA A 82 0.22 -2.02 0.97
N GLU A 83 -0.47 -0.93 0.63
CA GLU A 83 0.01 0.43 0.89
C GLU A 83 0.52 0.60 2.33
N SER A 84 1.77 1.04 2.48
CA SER A 84 2.37 1.26 3.79
C SER A 84 3.65 2.09 3.71
N GLY A 85 3.88 2.97 4.69
CA GLY A 85 5.12 3.77 4.78
C GLY A 85 5.35 4.74 3.62
N GLY A 86 4.28 5.17 2.96
CA GLY A 86 4.31 6.00 1.74
C GLY A 86 4.46 5.20 0.44
N GLN A 87 4.72 3.89 0.51
CA GLN A 87 4.72 3.02 -0.66
C GLN A 87 3.29 2.66 -1.04
N VAL A 88 2.94 2.90 -2.32
CA VAL A 88 1.64 2.54 -2.88
C VAL A 88 1.45 1.02 -2.91
N GLY A 89 0.19 0.59 -2.82
CA GLY A 89 -0.19 -0.82 -2.95
C GLY A 89 0.20 -1.40 -4.31
N ASP A 90 0.34 -2.72 -4.35
CA ASP A 90 0.51 -3.44 -5.61
C ASP A 90 -0.76 -3.50 -6.43
N THR A 91 -0.54 -3.64 -7.73
CA THR A 91 -1.53 -3.96 -8.74
C THR A 91 -1.14 -5.26 -9.43
N GLY A 92 -2.08 -5.82 -10.18
CA GLY A 92 -1.88 -7.09 -10.87
C GLY A 92 -3.21 -7.74 -11.17
N GLU A 93 -3.24 -9.06 -11.11
CA GLU A 93 -4.41 -9.84 -11.48
C GLU A 93 -4.75 -10.90 -10.43
N LEU A 94 -6.04 -11.16 -10.31
CA LEU A 94 -6.57 -12.33 -9.61
C LEU A 94 -7.34 -13.16 -10.64
N THR A 95 -6.90 -14.41 -10.82
CA THR A 95 -7.44 -15.32 -11.82
C THR A 95 -7.99 -16.59 -11.17
N GLY A 96 -8.94 -17.25 -11.83
CA GLY A 96 -9.53 -18.50 -11.38
C GLY A 96 -10.25 -19.20 -12.52
N GLU A 97 -11.03 -20.24 -12.20
CA GLU A 97 -11.83 -20.91 -13.22
C GLU A 97 -12.83 -19.92 -13.85
N ARG A 98 -12.59 -19.55 -15.11
CA ARG A 98 -13.40 -18.56 -15.85
C ARG A 98 -13.53 -17.21 -15.13
N LEU A 99 -12.55 -16.84 -14.31
CA LEU A 99 -12.51 -15.59 -13.56
C LEU A 99 -11.24 -14.82 -13.90
N ALA A 100 -11.39 -13.54 -14.21
CA ALA A 100 -10.28 -12.58 -14.27
C ALA A 100 -10.69 -11.28 -13.60
N VAL A 101 -9.86 -10.82 -12.65
CA VAL A 101 -10.06 -9.57 -11.91
C VAL A 101 -8.79 -8.75 -12.03
N THR A 102 -8.92 -7.53 -12.54
CA THR A 102 -7.84 -6.54 -12.54
C THR A 102 -7.77 -5.91 -11.15
N VAL A 103 -6.68 -6.16 -10.42
CA VAL A 103 -6.41 -5.54 -9.12
C VAL A 103 -5.74 -4.20 -9.35
N THR A 104 -6.40 -3.11 -8.97
CA THR A 104 -5.98 -1.73 -9.21
C THR A 104 -5.32 -1.08 -7.99
N ASP A 105 -5.54 -1.63 -6.79
CA ASP A 105 -4.90 -1.19 -5.56
C ASP A 105 -4.95 -2.31 -4.50
N THR A 106 -3.99 -2.30 -3.58
CA THR A 106 -3.98 -3.21 -2.42
C THR A 106 -3.78 -2.40 -1.14
N ARG A 107 -4.72 -2.52 -0.21
CA ARG A 107 -4.72 -1.79 1.06
C ARG A 107 -4.71 -2.72 2.26
N LYS A 108 -4.28 -2.18 3.40
CA LYS A 108 -4.25 -2.89 4.67
C LYS A 108 -4.88 -2.04 5.78
N PRO A 109 -6.23 -1.90 5.78
CA PRO A 109 -6.94 -1.13 6.80
C PRO A 109 -6.82 -1.76 8.19
N THR A 110 -6.61 -3.08 8.27
CA THR A 110 -6.38 -3.83 9.52
C THR A 110 -5.18 -4.77 9.35
N GLU A 111 -5.29 -6.03 9.74
CA GLU A 111 -4.30 -7.07 9.40
C GLU A 111 -4.68 -7.83 8.11
N LEU A 112 -5.76 -7.41 7.46
CA LEU A 112 -6.23 -7.94 6.18
C LEU A 112 -5.59 -7.21 5.01
N HIS A 113 -5.22 -7.94 3.96
CA HIS A 113 -4.88 -7.35 2.67
C HIS A 113 -6.14 -7.34 1.80
N VAL A 114 -6.58 -6.14 1.46
CA VAL A 114 -7.78 -5.87 0.68
C VAL A 114 -7.36 -5.53 -0.75
N HIS A 115 -7.77 -6.35 -1.70
CA HIS A 115 -7.48 -6.16 -3.12
C HIS A 115 -8.67 -5.43 -3.75
N HIS A 116 -8.48 -4.17 -4.12
CA HIS A 116 -9.47 -3.40 -4.85
C HIS A 116 -9.31 -3.71 -6.34
N GLY A 117 -10.41 -4.07 -7.01
CA GLY A 117 -10.33 -4.45 -8.40
C GLY A 117 -11.65 -4.44 -9.14
N VAL A 118 -11.57 -4.65 -10.45
CA VAL A 118 -12.71 -4.78 -11.35
C VAL A 118 -12.74 -6.19 -11.89
N ILE A 119 -13.90 -6.84 -11.84
CA ILE A 119 -14.08 -8.16 -12.42
C ILE A 119 -14.22 -7.97 -13.94
N GLU A 120 -13.23 -8.43 -14.70
CA GLU A 120 -13.24 -8.31 -16.16
C GLU A 120 -14.09 -9.43 -16.78
N VAL A 121 -13.95 -10.65 -16.25
CA VAL A 121 -14.59 -11.85 -16.77
C VAL A 121 -15.09 -12.72 -15.63
N GLY A 122 -16.30 -13.26 -15.80
CA GLY A 122 -16.85 -14.30 -14.95
C GLY A 122 -17.46 -13.80 -13.65
N ARG A 123 -17.30 -14.61 -12.60
CA ARG A 123 -17.85 -14.38 -11.28
C ARG A 123 -16.87 -14.88 -10.22
N VAL A 124 -16.69 -14.08 -9.17
CA VAL A 124 -15.98 -14.47 -7.96
C VAL A 124 -16.98 -14.79 -6.86
N HIS A 125 -16.70 -15.81 -6.05
CA HIS A 125 -17.51 -16.17 -4.87
C HIS A 125 -16.62 -16.50 -3.67
N VAL A 126 -17.18 -16.34 -2.47
CA VAL A 126 -16.50 -16.72 -1.22
C VAL A 126 -16.24 -18.23 -1.22
N GLY A 127 -15.03 -18.63 -0.81
CA GLY A 127 -14.53 -20.00 -0.83
C GLY A 127 -13.86 -20.41 -2.16
N GLN A 128 -13.88 -19.55 -3.18
CA GLN A 128 -13.25 -19.83 -4.46
C GLN A 128 -11.72 -19.86 -4.35
N LYS A 129 -11.11 -20.85 -5.01
CA LYS A 129 -9.66 -20.90 -5.22
C LYS A 129 -9.27 -19.98 -6.38
N VAL A 130 -8.25 -19.17 -6.16
CA VAL A 130 -7.77 -18.16 -7.11
C VAL A 130 -6.24 -18.14 -7.11
N THR A 131 -5.66 -17.65 -8.21
CA THR A 131 -4.23 -17.34 -8.31
C THR A 131 -4.08 -15.83 -8.34
N LEU A 132 -3.26 -15.30 -7.42
CA LEU A 132 -2.94 -13.88 -7.33
C LEU A 132 -1.56 -13.65 -7.95
N THR A 133 -1.48 -12.77 -8.95
CA THR A 133 -0.23 -12.44 -9.67
C THR A 133 0.02 -10.94 -9.63
N VAL A 134 1.10 -10.52 -8.97
CA VAL A 134 1.54 -9.13 -8.87
C VAL A 134 2.17 -8.66 -10.19
N ASP A 135 1.89 -7.43 -10.61
CA ASP A 135 2.63 -6.77 -11.68
C ASP A 135 4.11 -6.58 -11.28
N LYS A 136 4.95 -7.45 -11.84
CA LYS A 136 6.38 -7.50 -11.52
C LYS A 136 7.11 -6.22 -11.91
N GLU A 137 6.83 -5.65 -13.08
CA GLU A 137 7.56 -4.47 -13.57
C GLU A 137 7.26 -3.26 -12.70
N ARG A 138 5.98 -3.09 -12.36
CA ARG A 138 5.53 -2.05 -11.44
C ARG A 138 6.11 -2.25 -10.04
N ARG A 139 6.08 -3.47 -9.50
CA ARG A 139 6.67 -3.79 -8.19
C ARG A 139 8.17 -3.47 -8.16
N ASP A 140 8.90 -3.84 -9.20
CA ASP A 140 10.34 -3.58 -9.27
C ASP A 140 10.64 -2.07 -9.36
N ALA A 141 9.82 -1.30 -10.09
CA ALA A 141 9.92 0.16 -10.12
C ALA A 141 9.72 0.80 -8.74
N ILE A 142 8.70 0.34 -8.02
CA ILE A 142 8.42 0.78 -6.64
C ILE A 142 9.58 0.42 -5.72
N ARG A 143 10.13 -0.79 -5.79
CA ARG A 143 11.28 -1.21 -4.97
C ARG A 143 12.53 -0.37 -5.24
N ARG A 144 12.77 0.02 -6.49
CA ARG A 144 13.86 0.95 -6.84
C ARG A 144 13.63 2.31 -6.17
N ASN A 145 12.43 2.86 -6.28
CA ASN A 145 12.09 4.15 -5.67
C ASN A 145 12.12 4.09 -4.13
N HIS A 146 11.72 2.97 -3.53
CA HIS A 146 11.83 2.74 -2.09
C HIS A 146 13.29 2.78 -1.63
N SER A 147 14.16 2.07 -2.36
CA SER A 147 15.59 2.05 -2.07
C SER A 147 16.20 3.45 -2.23
N ALA A 148 15.80 4.17 -3.28
CA ALA A 148 16.22 5.56 -3.51
C ALA A 148 15.75 6.51 -2.40
N THR A 149 14.57 6.29 -1.80
CA THR A 149 14.11 7.06 -0.63
C THR A 149 15.08 6.93 0.55
N HIS A 150 15.60 5.73 0.84
CA HIS A 150 16.58 5.54 1.91
C HIS A 150 17.92 6.23 1.60
N LEU A 151 18.40 6.11 0.37
CA LEU A 151 19.62 6.79 -0.08
C LEU A 151 19.46 8.32 -0.01
N LEU A 152 18.31 8.83 -0.44
CA LEU A 152 17.99 10.25 -0.39
C LEU A 152 17.95 10.76 1.04
N HIS A 153 17.31 10.04 1.95
CA HIS A 153 17.25 10.41 3.36
C HIS A 153 18.66 10.45 3.99
N HIS A 154 19.49 9.46 3.70
CA HIS A 154 20.89 9.45 4.16
C HIS A 154 21.68 10.64 3.59
N ALA A 155 21.63 10.87 2.27
CA ALA A 155 22.32 11.97 1.61
C ALA A 155 21.88 13.35 2.14
N LEU A 156 20.58 13.54 2.39
CA LEU A 156 20.08 14.78 3.00
C LEU A 156 20.67 15.01 4.40
N ARG A 157 20.84 13.95 5.20
CA ARG A 157 21.45 14.06 6.54
C ARG A 157 22.94 14.37 6.47
N GLU A 158 23.66 13.80 5.50
CA GLU A 158 25.09 14.10 5.27
C GLU A 158 25.31 15.55 4.84
N VAL A 159 24.49 16.07 3.92
CA VAL A 159 24.66 17.42 3.35
C VAL A 159 24.06 18.52 4.22
N LEU A 160 22.85 18.30 4.75
CA LEU A 160 22.12 19.33 5.50
C LEU A 160 22.30 19.20 7.00
N GLY A 161 22.60 18.01 7.52
CA GLY A 161 22.79 17.72 8.94
C GLY A 161 21.75 16.78 9.56
N PRO A 162 22.00 16.29 10.78
CA PRO A 162 21.22 15.23 11.42
C PRO A 162 19.81 15.64 11.89
N HIS A 163 19.45 16.93 11.82
CA HIS A 163 18.10 17.42 12.13
C HIS A 163 17.08 17.15 11.02
N VAL A 164 17.52 16.69 9.86
CA VAL A 164 16.62 16.24 8.80
C VAL A 164 15.87 14.99 9.30
N VAL A 165 14.55 15.11 9.37
CA VAL A 165 13.62 14.05 9.76
C VAL A 165 12.50 14.00 8.72
N GLN A 166 12.13 12.79 8.30
CA GLN A 166 11.01 12.56 7.40
C GLN A 166 9.69 13.11 7.98
N LYS A 167 8.92 13.82 7.15
CA LYS A 167 7.59 14.35 7.43
C LYS A 167 6.51 13.79 6.51
N GLY A 168 6.90 13.22 5.38
CA GLY A 168 6.01 12.59 4.41
C GLY A 168 6.81 11.82 3.37
N SER A 169 6.19 10.81 2.76
CA SER A 169 6.80 10.03 1.69
C SER A 169 5.72 9.53 0.73
N LEU A 170 6.04 9.52 -0.56
CA LEU A 170 5.31 8.80 -1.60
C LEU A 170 6.34 7.98 -2.37
N VAL A 171 6.07 6.70 -2.53
CA VAL A 171 6.86 5.79 -3.36
C VAL A 171 5.91 5.12 -4.34
N ALA A 172 5.89 5.64 -5.57
CA ALA A 172 5.07 5.20 -6.69
C ALA A 172 5.98 4.63 -7.79
N PRO A 173 5.46 3.92 -8.81
CA PRO A 173 6.30 3.35 -9.87
C PRO A 173 6.99 4.40 -10.75
N ASP A 174 6.35 5.55 -10.95
CA ASP A 174 6.80 6.64 -11.82
C ASP A 174 7.64 7.70 -11.09
N ARG A 175 7.46 7.83 -9.77
CA ARG A 175 8.13 8.86 -8.97
C ARG A 175 8.24 8.51 -7.49
N LEU A 176 9.14 9.21 -6.81
CA LEU A 176 9.16 9.30 -5.36
C LEU A 176 9.04 10.76 -4.91
N ARG A 177 8.39 11.00 -3.77
CA ARG A 177 8.38 12.28 -3.06
C ARG A 177 8.86 12.04 -1.63
N PHE A 178 9.76 12.88 -1.14
CA PHE A 178 10.24 12.81 0.22
C PHE A 178 10.15 14.19 0.87
N ASP A 179 9.27 14.32 1.85
CA ASP A 179 9.04 15.55 2.58
C ASP A 179 9.83 15.48 3.91
N PHE A 180 10.59 16.53 4.25
CA PHE A 180 11.48 16.50 5.42
C PHE A 180 11.57 17.86 6.14
N SER A 181 12.00 17.83 7.40
CA SER A 181 12.20 19.05 8.21
C SER A 181 13.45 19.81 7.79
N HIS A 182 13.27 21.02 7.27
CA HIS A 182 14.35 21.97 7.04
C HIS A 182 13.83 23.41 7.10
N ALA A 183 14.56 24.31 7.76
CA ALA A 183 14.06 25.66 8.06
C ALA A 183 14.06 26.62 6.85
N ARG A 184 14.81 26.29 5.79
CA ARG A 184 14.97 27.12 4.60
C ARG A 184 14.91 26.24 3.35
N PRO A 185 14.57 26.78 2.17
CA PRO A 185 14.76 26.06 0.91
C PRO A 185 16.23 25.67 0.72
N MET A 186 16.47 24.48 0.17
CA MET A 186 17.83 24.07 -0.21
C MET A 186 18.38 25.00 -1.29
N THR A 187 19.69 25.29 -1.23
CA THR A 187 20.39 25.97 -2.32
C THR A 187 20.55 25.06 -3.54
N ALA A 188 20.91 25.62 -4.69
CA ALA A 188 21.20 24.82 -5.89
C ALA A 188 22.38 23.87 -5.66
N ASP A 189 23.43 24.33 -4.97
CA ASP A 189 24.62 23.52 -4.67
C ASP A 189 24.29 22.36 -3.73
N GLN A 190 23.50 22.60 -2.68
CA GLN A 190 23.05 21.54 -1.78
C GLN A 190 22.23 20.47 -2.51
N ARG A 191 21.34 20.88 -3.44
CA ARG A 191 20.59 19.92 -4.27
C ARG A 191 21.52 19.06 -5.12
N ARG A 192 22.51 19.69 -5.76
CA ARG A 192 23.51 19.01 -6.58
C ARG A 192 24.36 18.03 -5.77
N GLU A 193 24.75 18.41 -4.56
CA GLU A 193 25.53 17.57 -3.67
C GLU A 193 24.74 16.33 -3.23
N VAL A 194 23.48 16.52 -2.82
CA VAL A 194 22.58 15.39 -2.49
C VAL A 194 22.41 14.45 -3.68
N GLU A 195 22.18 14.97 -4.88
CA GLU A 195 22.06 14.16 -6.11
C GLU A 195 23.34 13.34 -6.38
N LEU A 196 24.52 13.95 -6.22
CA LEU A 196 25.80 13.26 -6.37
C LEU A 196 25.99 12.14 -5.34
N HIS A 197 25.59 12.36 -4.08
CA HIS A 197 25.67 11.35 -3.03
C HIS A 197 24.77 10.15 -3.32
N VAL A 198 23.52 10.39 -3.71
CA VAL A 198 22.56 9.33 -4.07
C VAL A 198 23.07 8.52 -5.25
N ASN A 199 23.49 9.18 -6.33
CA ASN A 199 23.99 8.50 -7.54
C ASN A 199 25.26 7.69 -7.25
N ARG A 200 26.19 8.21 -6.43
CA ARG A 200 27.39 7.48 -6.03
C ARG A 200 27.03 6.23 -5.21
N ALA A 201 26.13 6.35 -4.26
CA ALA A 201 25.70 5.21 -3.44
C ALA A 201 24.98 4.14 -4.28
N ALA A 202 24.14 4.56 -5.25
CA ALA A 202 23.49 3.64 -6.17
C ALA A 202 24.52 2.86 -7.02
N LEU A 203 25.56 3.53 -7.54
CA LEU A 203 26.61 2.90 -8.34
C LEU A 203 27.48 1.91 -7.55
N GLN A 204 27.57 2.04 -6.23
CA GLN A 204 28.31 1.10 -5.39
C GLN A 204 27.63 -0.28 -5.31
N ASN A 205 26.32 -0.37 -5.61
CA ASN A 205 25.56 -1.61 -5.62
C ASN A 205 25.77 -2.47 -4.37
N LEU A 206 25.73 -1.82 -3.19
CA LEU A 206 25.92 -2.49 -1.92
C LEU A 206 24.80 -3.53 -1.67
N PRO A 207 25.12 -4.69 -1.07
CA PRO A 207 24.11 -5.69 -0.77
C PRO A 207 23.10 -5.16 0.25
N SER A 208 21.82 -5.40 -0.01
CA SER A 208 20.74 -5.14 0.94
C SER A 208 20.16 -6.45 1.46
N SER A 209 19.81 -6.49 2.75
CA SER A 209 19.20 -7.67 3.38
C SER A 209 18.06 -7.24 4.29
N THR A 210 16.94 -7.96 4.25
CA THR A 210 15.82 -7.78 5.17
C THR A 210 15.81 -8.92 6.18
N ARG A 211 15.70 -8.58 7.47
CA ARG A 211 15.56 -9.56 8.55
C ARG A 211 14.37 -9.17 9.41
N LEU A 212 13.52 -10.15 9.73
CA LEU A 212 12.47 -10.00 10.73
C LEU A 212 13.13 -10.03 12.12
N MET A 213 12.94 -8.97 12.89
CA MET A 213 13.59 -8.77 14.18
C MET A 213 12.56 -8.21 15.17
N SER A 214 12.79 -8.41 16.47
CA SER A 214 11.99 -7.74 17.48
C SER A 214 12.29 -6.23 17.48
N PRO A 215 11.38 -5.38 17.98
CA PRO A 215 11.64 -3.93 18.08
C PRO A 215 12.88 -3.59 18.92
N ALA A 216 13.19 -4.40 19.93
CA ALA A 216 14.37 -4.22 20.76
C ALA A 216 15.66 -4.50 19.97
N ASP A 217 15.68 -5.59 19.21
CA ASP A 217 16.84 -5.95 18.39
C ASP A 217 17.04 -4.96 17.23
N ALA A 218 15.94 -4.46 16.64
CA ALA A 218 15.98 -3.44 15.60
C ALA A 218 16.62 -2.13 16.10
N ARG A 219 16.29 -1.70 17.33
CA ARG A 219 16.96 -0.54 17.96
C ARG A 219 18.45 -0.79 18.18
N HIS A 220 18.83 -2.00 18.60
CA HIS A 220 20.22 -2.34 18.90
C HIS A 220 21.11 -2.28 17.64
N VAL A 221 20.57 -2.62 16.47
CA VAL A 221 21.28 -2.52 15.18
C VAL A 221 21.18 -1.13 14.52
N GLY A 222 20.64 -0.13 15.22
CA GLY A 222 20.60 1.26 14.75
C GLY A 222 19.52 1.56 13.72
N ALA A 223 18.43 0.78 13.67
CA ALA A 223 17.30 1.10 12.81
C ALA A 223 16.69 2.47 13.19
N ILE A 224 16.43 3.31 12.19
CA ILE A 224 15.86 4.65 12.34
C ILE A 224 14.42 4.61 11.80
N GLY A 225 13.47 5.20 12.54
CA GLY A 225 12.05 5.27 12.13
C GLY A 225 11.21 4.05 12.52
N LEU A 226 11.41 3.53 13.74
CA LEU A 226 10.59 2.48 14.36
C LEU A 226 9.26 2.99 14.90
#